data_AF-A0A1I7X7G9-F1
#
_entry.id   AF-A0A1I7X7G9-F1
#
_cell.length_a   1.000
_cell.length_b   1.000
_cell.length_c   1.000
_cell.angle_alpha   90.00
_cell.angle_beta   90.00
_cell.angle_gamma   90.00
#
_symmetry.space_group_name_H-M   'P 1'
#
loop_
_entity.id
_entity.type
_entity.pdbx_description
1 polymer ?
#
loop_
_entity_poly.entity_id
_entity_poly.type
_entity_poly.pdbx_seq_one_letter_code
_entity_poly.pdbx_strand_id
1 'polypeptide(L)' 'MPKFSEVAEMLKKRYDHFAVQVEIDVTKRAKKRLRRKERSERQNPIRGNEMVYVHRSPSYCERNDTAGWF' A
#
# COMPACT_ATOMS: atom_id res chain seq x y z
N MET A 1 -4.79 25.31 10.22
CA MET A 1 -4.79 24.00 9.54
C MET A 1 -4.66 24.24 8.04
N PRO A 2 -3.85 23.45 7.31
CA PRO A 2 -3.77 23.54 5.85
C PRO A 2 -5.13 23.21 5.22
N LYS A 3 -5.34 23.64 3.97
CA LYS A 3 -6.56 23.30 3.24
C LYS A 3 -6.57 21.81 2.94
N PHE A 4 -7.76 21.20 2.97
CA PHE A 4 -7.90 19.78 2.63
C PHE A 4 -7.34 19.46 1.23
N SER A 5 -7.41 20.40 0.30
CA SER A 5 -6.83 20.30 -1.04
C SER A 5 -5.31 20.08 -1.03
N GLU A 6 -4.56 20.78 -0.17
CA GLU A 6 -3.11 20.59 -0.03
C GLU A 6 -2.79 19.21 0.56
N VAL A 7 -3.58 18.77 1.54
CA VAL A 7 -3.42 17.45 2.16
C VAL A 7 -3.73 16.34 1.15
N ALA A 8 -4.76 16.51 0.33
CA ALA A 8 -5.13 15.59 -0.73
C ALA A 8 -4.03 15.48 -1.80
N GLU A 9 -3.46 16.61 -2.23
CA GLU A 9 -2.37 16.62 -3.21
C GLU A 9 -1.11 15.96 -2.64
N MET A 10 -0.78 16.24 -1.38
CA MET A 10 0.35 15.60 -0.69
C MET A 10 0.15 14.07 -0.59
N LEU A 11 -1.06 13.61 -0.23
CA LEU A 11 -1.38 12.19 -0.14
C LEU A 11 -1.37 11.52 -1.52
N LYS A 12 -1.84 12.20 -2.57
CA LYS A 12 -1.82 11.69 -3.95
C LYS A 12 -0.38 11.50 -4.46
N LYS A 13 0.51 12.48 -4.22
CA LYS A 13 1.94 12.33 -4.54
C LYS A 13 2.60 11.16 -3.79
N ARG A 14 2.17 10.89 -2.54
CA ARG A 14 2.64 9.72 -1.78
C ARG A 14 2.14 8.40 -2.36
N TYR A 15 0.89 8.36 -2.83
CA TYR A 15 0.33 7.20 -3.50
C TYR A 15 1.08 6.87 -4.80
N ASP A 16 1.37 7.88 -5.63
CA ASP A 16 2.00 7.65 -6.94
C ASP A 16 3.50 7.30 -6.84
N HIS A 17 4.26 7.94 -5.94
CA HIS A 17 5.72 7.81 -5.91
C HIS A 17 6.27 7.00 -4.73
N PHE A 18 5.53 6.89 -3.63
CA PHE A 18 6.03 6.33 -2.36
C PHE A 18 5.19 5.15 -1.86
N ALA A 19 4.24 4.66 -2.66
CA ALA A 19 3.48 3.47 -2.30
C ALA A 19 4.39 2.23 -2.36
N VAL A 20 4.61 1.61 -1.21
CA VAL A 20 5.47 0.43 -1.09
C VAL A 20 4.62 -0.84 -1.06
N GLN A 21 4.98 -1.81 -1.89
CA GLN A 21 4.36 -3.13 -1.83
C GLN A 21 4.90 -3.93 -0.64
N VAL A 22 3.98 -4.36 0.22
CA VAL A 22 4.29 -5.18 1.40
C VAL A 22 3.66 -6.56 1.28
N GLU A 23 4.35 -7.57 1.81
CA GLU A 23 3.84 -8.91 1.98
C GLU A 23 3.59 -9.18 3.47
N ILE A 24 2.54 -9.94 3.74
CA ILE A 24 2.25 -10.42 5.09
C ILE A 24 3.17 -11.61 5.33
N ASP A 25 4.14 -11.46 6.23
CA ASP A 25 5.00 -12.57 6.60
C ASP A 25 4.26 -13.48 7.60
N VAL A 26 3.85 -14.66 7.12
CA VAL A 26 3.09 -15.66 7.88
C VAL A 26 4.02 -16.73 8.48
N THR A 27 5.34 -16.65 8.27
CA THR A 27 6.29 -17.69 8.69
C THR A 27 6.36 -17.88 10.20
N LYS A 28 5.92 -16.90 10.99
CA LYS A 28 5.81 -17.02 12.45
C LYS A 28 4.35 -16.90 12.86
N ARG A 29 3.72 -18.04 13.19
CA ARG A 29 2.36 -18.20 13.73
C ARG A 29 1.97 -17.25 14.90
N ALA A 30 2.92 -16.49 15.46
CA ALA A 30 2.71 -15.61 16.60
C ALA A 30 2.58 -14.11 16.30
N LYS A 31 3.06 -13.58 15.15
CA LYS A 31 2.99 -12.12 14.86
C LYS A 31 2.90 -11.88 13.35
N LYS A 32 1.70 -11.58 12.83
CA LYS A 32 1.52 -11.07 11.45
C LYS A 32 2.27 -9.75 11.33
N ARG A 33 3.45 -9.76 10.70
CA ARG A 33 4.24 -8.54 10.46
C ARG A 33 4.19 -8.22 8.98
N LEU A 34 3.84 -6.97 8.66
CA LEU A 34 3.99 -6.42 7.32
C LEU A 34 5.50 -6.27 7.04
N ARG A 35 5.98 -6.87 5.96
CA ARG A 35 7.37 -6.77 5.49
C ARG A 35 7.38 -6.30 4.04
N ARG A 36 8.39 -5.52 3.63
CA ARG A 36 8.53 -5.15 2.22
C ARG A 36 8.75 -6.42 1.37
N LYS A 37 8.11 -6.46 0.19
CA LYS A 37 8.12 -7.62 -0.71
C LYS A 37 9.52 -7.92 -1.26
N GLU A 38 10.33 -6.90 -1.52
CA GLU A 38 11.63 -7.04 -2.15
C GLU A 38 12.67 -7.70 -1.22
N ARG A 39 13.41 -8.69 -1.73
CA ARG A 39 14.39 -9.46 -0.94
C ARG A 39 15.50 -8.58 -0.35
N SER A 40 15.87 -7.52 -1.06
CA SER A 40 16.88 -6.52 -0.66
C SER A 40 16.37 -5.58 0.45
N GLU A 41 15.06 -5.31 0.50
CA GLU A 41 14.46 -4.36 1.43
C GLU A 41 13.73 -5.02 2.61
N ARG A 42 13.72 -6.35 2.71
CA ARG A 42 13.09 -7.10 3.83
C ARG A 42 13.62 -6.75 5.22
N GLN A 43 14.84 -6.22 5.29
CA GLN A 43 15.46 -5.71 6.52
C GLN A 43 14.97 -4.31 6.90
N ASN A 44 14.43 -3.54 5.94
CA ASN A 44 14.04 -2.16 6.17
C ASN A 44 12.64 -2.10 6.82
N PRO A 45 12.52 -1.59 8.05
CA PRO A 45 11.22 -1.46 8.70
C PRO A 45 10.36 -0.46 7.91
N ILE A 46 9.08 -0.80 7.72
CA ILE A 46 8.10 0.11 7.14
C ILE A 46 7.99 1.32 8.08
N ARG A 47 8.24 2.52 7.56
CA ARG A 47 8.08 3.74 8.36
C ARG A 47 6.59 4.06 8.47
N GLY A 48 6.14 4.47 9.65
CA GLY A 48 4.71 4.79 9.89
C GLY A 48 4.13 5.92 9.02
N ASN A 49 4.99 6.66 8.30
CA ASN A 49 4.60 7.76 7.42
C ASN A 49 4.52 7.37 5.92
N GLU A 50 4.81 6.11 5.59
CA GLU A 50 4.77 5.59 4.21
C GLU A 50 3.40 4.96 3.91
N MET A 51 2.91 5.16 2.68
CA MET A 51 1.74 4.43 2.19
C MET A 51 2.17 3.03 1.78
N VAL A 52 1.42 2.03 2.23
CA VAL A 52 1.72 0.62 1.96
C VAL A 52 0.48 -0.10 1.47
N TYR A 53 0.68 -0.97 0.48
CA TYR A 53 -0.37 -1.83 -0.07
C TYR A 53 0.08 -3.30 -0.10
N VAL A 54 -0.84 -4.21 0.18
CA VAL A 54 -0.58 -5.66 0.16
C VAL A 54 -0.91 -6.25 -1.21
N HIS A 55 -2.07 -5.91 -1.74
CA HIS A 55 -2.59 -6.42 -3.00
C HIS A 55 -2.45 -5.37 -4.10
N ARG A 56 -2.05 -5.80 -5.30
CA ARG A 56 -2.07 -4.91 -6.47
C ARG A 56 -3.50 -4.53 -6.81
N SER A 57 -3.68 -3.29 -7.29
CA SER A 57 -4.94 -2.83 -7.82
C SER A 57 -5.37 -3.71 -9.00
N PRO A 58 -6.64 -4.15 -9.04
CA PRO A 58 -7.18 -4.86 -10.19
C PRO A 58 -7.30 -3.93 -11.40
N SER A 59 -7.55 -4.50 -12.58
CA SER A 59 -7.91 -3.71 -13.75
C SER A 59 -9.31 -3.13 -13.55
N TYR A 60 -9.41 -1.81 -13.48
CA TYR A 60 -10.69 -1.09 -13.42
C TYR A 60 -11.26 -0.76 -14.80
N CYS A 61 -10.66 -1.28 -15.88
CA CYS A 61 -11.11 -0.98 -17.25
C CYS A 61 -12.39 -1.75 -17.63
N GLU A 62 -12.59 -2.93 -17.04
CA GLU A 62 -13.73 -3.79 -17.33
C GLU A 62 -14.63 -3.87 -16.12
N ARG A 63 -15.94 -3.83 -16.39
CA ARG A 63 -16.97 -4.01 -15.37
C ARG A 63 -16.79 -5.35 -14.69
N ASN A 64 -16.75 -5.34 -13.36
CA ASN A 64 -16.72 -6.55 -12.57
C ASN A 64 -17.70 -6.43 -11.39
N ASP A 65 -18.92 -6.89 -11.63
CA ASP A 65 -19.99 -6.88 -10.62
C ASP A 65 -19.62 -7.70 -9.37
N THR A 66 -18.78 -8.73 -9.52
CA THR A 66 -18.31 -9.58 -8.41
C THR A 66 -17.39 -8.82 -7.43
N ALA A 67 -16.65 -7.84 -7.93
CA ALA A 67 -15.69 -7.09 -7.15
C ALA A 67 -16.17 -5.65 -6.83
N GLY A 68 -17.35 -5.28 -7.33
CA GLY A 68 -18.06 -4.07 -6.96
C GLY A 68 -17.65 -2.82 -7.75
N TRP A 69 -17.12 -2.97 -8.97
CA TRP A 69 -16.82 -1.84 -9.86
C TRP A 69 -17.51 -1.97 -11.23
N PHE A 70 -17.83 -0.81 -11.79
CA PHE A 70 -18.79 -0.60 -12.89
C PHE A 70 -18.24 -0.83 -14.29
#